data_AF-A0A9Y2F895-F1
#
_entry.id   AF-A0A9Y2F895-F1
#
_cell.length_a   1.000
_cell.length_b   1.000
_cell.length_c   1.000
_cell.angle_alpha   90.00
_cell.angle_beta   90.00
_cell.angle_gamma   90.00
#
_symmetry.space_group_name_H-M   'P 1'
#
loop_
_entity.id
_entity.type
_entity.pdbx_description
1 polymer ?
#
loop_
_entity_poly.entity_id
_entity_poly.type
_entity_poly.pdbx_seq_one_letter_code
_entity_poly.pdbx_strand_id
1 'polypeptide(L)'
;MKHIILAIALGLLPASLHAEKASTAQDPIQDASPEQDLDCAIFFALVGGKSEGSRQAGVIAAMSYFIGRFEVVSEIDFSTAAAEHLELASLAEIIAESDDCISRMEAFSVRLNEFGDAFKGLQSELDNADSSGE
;
A
#
# COMPACT_ATOMS: atom_id res chain seq x y z
N MET A 1 23.76 -21.05 58.10
CA MET A 1 22.59 -20.50 57.40
C MET A 1 22.75 -18.99 57.31
N LYS A 2 23.15 -18.48 56.14
CA LYS A 2 23.44 -17.06 55.87
C LYS A 2 22.71 -16.73 54.57
N HIS A 3 21.56 -16.08 54.65
CA HIS A 3 20.88 -15.53 53.48
C HIS A 3 21.18 -14.03 53.43
N ILE A 4 22.10 -13.66 52.54
CA ILE A 4 22.36 -12.26 52.16
C ILE A 4 21.43 -12.00 50.98
N ILE A 5 20.39 -11.20 51.19
CA ILE A 5 19.50 -10.72 50.12
C ILE A 5 20.21 -9.53 49.49
N LEU A 6 20.70 -9.70 48.25
CA LEU A 6 21.24 -8.62 47.44
C LEU A 6 20.09 -8.04 46.59
N ALA A 7 19.52 -6.92 47.01
CA ALA A 7 18.59 -6.15 46.20
C ALA A 7 19.38 -5.37 45.15
N ILE A 8 19.32 -5.80 43.88
CA ILE A 8 19.82 -5.03 42.75
C ILE A 8 18.74 -4.01 42.40
N ALA A 9 18.98 -2.76 42.77
CA ALA A 9 18.26 -1.60 42.25
C ALA A 9 18.52 -1.49 40.74
N LEU A 10 17.58 -1.98 39.93
CA LEU A 10 17.58 -1.71 38.49
C LEU A 10 17.04 -0.28 38.30
N GLY A 11 17.97 0.62 37.98
CA GLY A 11 17.72 2.02 37.74
C GLY A 11 16.68 2.26 36.63
N LEU A 12 15.81 3.22 36.91
CA LEU A 12 14.97 3.91 35.95
C LEU A 12 15.85 4.64 34.93
N LEU A 13 16.00 4.05 33.74
CA LEU A 13 16.39 4.77 32.53
C LEU A 13 15.10 5.13 31.80
N PRO A 14 14.76 6.42 31.60
CA PRO A 14 13.70 6.81 30.69
C PRO A 14 14.18 6.56 29.26
N ALA A 15 13.89 5.37 28.75
CA ALA A 15 13.98 5.10 27.32
C ALA A 15 12.83 5.82 26.61
N SER A 16 13.19 6.56 25.56
CA SER A 16 12.34 6.81 24.39
C SER A 16 11.20 7.81 24.56
N LEU A 17 11.52 9.10 24.63
CA LEU A 17 10.58 10.18 24.30
C LEU A 17 10.90 10.78 22.92
N HIS A 18 10.98 9.95 21.88
CA HIS A 18 11.11 10.40 20.47
C HIS A 18 10.47 9.39 19.51
N ALA A 19 9.16 9.16 19.62
CA ALA A 19 8.39 8.55 18.53
C ALA A 19 6.89 8.62 18.85
N GLU A 20 6.28 9.79 18.66
CA GLU A 20 4.86 9.85 18.30
C GLU A 20 4.53 11.26 17.83
N LYS A 21 5.09 11.63 16.67
CA LYS A 21 4.32 12.49 15.78
C LYS A 21 3.43 11.52 14.99
N ALA A 22 2.37 11.06 15.65
CA ALA A 22 1.27 10.39 14.98
C ALA A 22 0.78 11.36 13.89
N SER A 23 1.11 11.02 12.64
CA SER A 23 0.60 11.73 11.48
C SER A 23 -0.92 11.55 11.50
N THR A 24 -1.65 12.55 11.97
CA THR A 24 -3.11 12.64 11.79
C THR A 24 -3.42 13.06 10.34
N ALA A 25 -2.70 12.53 9.37
CA ALA A 25 -3.20 12.46 8.02
C ALA A 25 -4.16 11.28 8.04
N GLN A 26 -5.46 11.55 8.06
CA GLN A 26 -6.44 10.56 7.61
C GLN A 26 -5.98 10.12 6.23
N ASP A 27 -5.44 8.90 6.15
CA ASP A 27 -5.00 8.32 4.90
C ASP A 27 -6.27 8.15 4.05
N PRO A 28 -6.46 8.89 2.94
CA PRO A 28 -7.69 8.85 2.13
C PRO A 28 -8.04 7.42 1.65
N ILE A 29 -7.06 6.53 1.77
CA ILE A 29 -7.01 5.14 1.34
C ILE A 29 -7.82 4.21 2.27
N GLN A 30 -8.14 4.64 3.49
CA GLN A 30 -8.80 3.84 4.53
C GLN A 30 -10.33 3.78 4.41
N ASP A 31 -10.97 4.66 3.62
CA ASP A 31 -12.44 4.77 3.55
C ASP A 31 -13.06 4.18 2.26
N ALA A 32 -12.26 3.64 1.34
CA ALA A 32 -12.77 3.08 0.08
C ALA A 32 -13.48 1.74 0.31
N SER A 33 -14.70 1.61 -0.23
CA SER A 33 -15.47 0.38 -0.16
C SER A 33 -14.88 -0.70 -1.09
N PRO A 34 -15.14 -1.99 -0.82
CA PRO A 34 -14.76 -3.06 -1.75
C PRO A 34 -15.36 -2.87 -3.15
N GLU A 35 -16.57 -2.29 -3.23
CA GLU A 35 -17.23 -2.02 -4.51
C GLU A 35 -16.49 -0.94 -5.31
N GLN A 36 -15.98 0.11 -4.66
CA GLN A 36 -15.11 1.09 -5.31
C GLN A 36 -13.78 0.48 -5.77
N ASP A 37 -13.24 -0.48 -5.03
CA ASP A 37 -12.05 -1.23 -5.45
C ASP A 37 -12.35 -2.09 -6.70
N LEU A 38 -13.53 -2.73 -6.75
CA LEU A 38 -13.99 -3.47 -7.92
C LEU A 38 -14.13 -2.54 -9.15
N ASP A 39 -14.79 -1.38 -8.98
CA ASP A 39 -14.98 -0.39 -10.05
C ASP A 39 -13.65 0.13 -10.60
N CYS A 40 -12.70 0.44 -9.71
CA CYS A 40 -11.38 0.88 -10.13
C CYS A 40 -10.60 -0.20 -10.89
N ALA A 41 -10.68 -1.46 -10.45
CA ALA A 41 -10.04 -2.56 -11.18
C ALA A 41 -10.64 -2.73 -12.59
N ILE A 42 -11.97 -2.63 -12.71
CA ILE A 42 -12.68 -2.71 -14.01
C ILE A 42 -12.32 -1.50 -14.88
N PHE A 43 -12.30 -0.28 -14.33
CA PHE A 43 -11.89 0.93 -15.03
C PHE A 43 -10.49 0.78 -15.63
N PHE A 44 -9.50 0.34 -14.85
CA PHE A 44 -8.14 0.15 -15.37
C PHE A 44 -8.06 -0.97 -16.41
N ALA A 45 -8.86 -2.04 -16.29
CA ALA A 45 -8.95 -3.08 -17.31
C ALA A 45 -9.47 -2.52 -18.65
N LEU A 46 -10.50 -1.66 -18.61
CA LEU A 46 -11.07 -1.00 -19.79
C LEU A 46 -10.07 -0.04 -20.45
N VAL A 47 -9.32 0.72 -19.66
CA VAL A 47 -8.23 1.59 -20.15
C VAL A 47 -7.07 0.74 -20.73
N GLY A 48 -6.81 -0.41 -20.12
CA GLY A 48 -5.71 -1.32 -20.44
C GLY A 48 -5.78 -1.98 -21.81
N GLY A 49 -7.00 -2.25 -22.29
CA GLY A 49 -7.24 -2.95 -23.56
C GLY A 49 -6.65 -2.30 -24.82
N LYS A 50 -6.12 -1.06 -24.70
CA LYS A 50 -5.47 -0.31 -25.80
C LYS A 50 -4.06 0.19 -25.45
N SER A 51 -3.48 -0.29 -24.35
CA SER A 51 -2.19 0.20 -23.85
C SER A 51 -1.01 -0.68 -24.28
N GLU A 52 0.13 -0.07 -24.60
CA GLU A 52 1.38 -0.76 -24.96
C GLU A 52 2.55 -0.23 -24.11
N GLY A 53 3.62 -1.03 -24.01
CA GLY A 53 4.87 -0.64 -23.36
C GLY A 53 4.73 -0.33 -21.87
N SER A 54 5.38 0.73 -21.39
CA SER A 54 5.35 1.13 -19.97
C SER A 54 3.94 1.48 -19.47
N ARG A 55 3.06 1.93 -20.36
CA ARG A 55 1.66 2.20 -20.03
C ARG A 55 0.92 0.91 -19.66
N GLN A 56 1.19 -0.19 -20.36
CA GLN A 56 0.60 -1.49 -20.05
C GLN A 56 1.06 -2.00 -18.69
N ALA A 57 2.34 -1.84 -18.36
CA ALA A 57 2.86 -2.20 -17.04
C ALA A 57 2.21 -1.39 -15.92
N GLY A 58 2.02 -0.08 -16.11
CA GLY A 58 1.31 0.77 -15.15
C GLY A 58 -0.15 0.36 -14.95
N VAL A 59 -0.84 -0.01 -16.03
CA VAL A 59 -2.23 -0.51 -15.94
C VAL A 59 -2.29 -1.84 -15.19
N ILE A 60 -1.39 -2.79 -15.49
CA ILE A 60 -1.35 -4.08 -14.77
C ILE A 60 -1.09 -3.84 -13.27
N ALA A 61 -0.18 -2.93 -12.92
CA ALA A 61 0.08 -2.59 -11.52
C ALA A 61 -1.16 -2.00 -10.83
N ALA A 62 -1.88 -1.10 -11.51
CA ALA A 62 -3.11 -0.53 -10.99
C ALA A 62 -4.20 -1.59 -10.79
N MET A 63 -4.43 -2.44 -11.79
CA MET A 63 -5.39 -3.55 -11.69
C MET A 63 -5.04 -4.45 -10.51
N SER A 64 -3.78 -4.91 -10.40
CA SER A 64 -3.35 -5.78 -9.30
C SER A 64 -3.53 -5.14 -7.92
N TYR A 65 -3.30 -3.83 -7.79
CA TYR A 65 -3.52 -3.10 -6.55
C TYR A 65 -4.99 -3.15 -6.11
N PHE A 66 -5.93 -2.83 -7.01
CA PHE A 66 -7.36 -2.81 -6.69
C PHE A 66 -7.96 -4.21 -6.53
N ILE A 67 -7.57 -5.17 -7.38
CA ILE A 67 -7.98 -6.57 -7.27
C ILE A 67 -7.57 -7.13 -5.91
N GLY A 68 -6.30 -6.98 -5.54
CA GLY A 68 -5.80 -7.51 -4.26
C GLY A 68 -6.52 -6.90 -3.05
N ARG A 69 -6.88 -5.62 -3.10
CA ARG A 69 -7.67 -4.98 -2.03
C ARG A 69 -9.10 -5.52 -1.98
N PHE A 70 -9.76 -5.61 -3.13
CA PHE A 70 -11.11 -6.14 -3.22
C PHE A 70 -11.17 -7.55 -2.64
N GLU A 71 -10.35 -8.48 -3.14
CA GLU A 71 -10.43 -9.91 -2.79
C GLU A 71 -10.10 -10.16 -1.31
N VAL A 72 -9.19 -9.37 -0.72
CA VAL A 72 -8.85 -9.49 0.72
C VAL A 72 -10.02 -9.07 1.61
N VAL A 73 -10.83 -8.08 1.21
CA VAL A 73 -11.93 -7.58 2.04
C VAL A 73 -13.25 -8.31 1.75
N SER A 74 -13.52 -8.62 0.48
CA SER A 74 -14.77 -9.24 0.05
C SER A 74 -14.76 -10.76 0.21
N GLU A 75 -13.57 -11.38 0.23
CA GLU A 75 -13.39 -12.84 0.13
C GLU A 75 -14.05 -13.45 -1.14
N ILE A 76 -14.26 -12.63 -2.17
CA ILE A 76 -14.85 -13.02 -3.46
C ILE A 76 -13.79 -12.90 -4.55
N ASP A 77 -13.76 -13.86 -5.48
CA ASP A 77 -12.91 -13.82 -6.67
C ASP A 77 -13.29 -12.65 -7.59
N PHE A 78 -12.29 -11.85 -7.97
CA PHE A 78 -12.51 -10.66 -8.80
C PHE A 78 -13.18 -10.98 -10.14
N SER A 79 -12.81 -12.08 -10.79
CA SER A 79 -13.34 -12.39 -12.13
C SER A 79 -14.84 -12.66 -12.10
N THR A 80 -15.31 -13.31 -11.03
CA THR A 80 -16.72 -13.58 -10.79
C THR A 80 -17.48 -12.29 -10.48
N ALA A 81 -16.97 -11.49 -9.53
CA ALA A 81 -17.60 -10.22 -9.15
C ALA A 81 -17.66 -9.21 -10.30
N ALA A 82 -16.59 -9.10 -11.09
CA ALA A 82 -16.53 -8.19 -12.23
C ALA A 82 -17.53 -8.58 -13.33
N ALA A 83 -17.71 -9.88 -13.58
CA ALA A 83 -18.70 -10.35 -14.54
C ALA A 83 -20.13 -9.97 -14.11
N GLU A 84 -20.50 -10.22 -12.85
CA GLU A 84 -21.80 -9.84 -12.30
C GLU A 84 -22.01 -8.33 -12.29
N HIS A 85 -21.00 -7.56 -11.89
CA HIS A 85 -21.09 -6.11 -11.83
C HIS A 85 -21.26 -5.49 -13.23
N LEU A 86 -20.57 -6.01 -14.24
CA LEU A 86 -20.71 -5.55 -15.64
C LEU A 86 -22.06 -5.89 -16.29
N GLU A 87 -22.81 -6.85 -15.74
CA GLU A 87 -24.19 -7.14 -16.18
C GLU A 87 -25.21 -6.16 -15.59
N LEU A 88 -24.91 -5.56 -14.43
CA LEU A 88 -25.84 -4.76 -13.64
C LEU A 88 -25.56 -3.25 -13.73
N ALA A 89 -24.28 -2.87 -13.77
CA ALA A 89 -23.84 -1.49 -13.80
C ALA A 89 -23.66 -0.97 -15.22
N SER A 90 -23.95 0.32 -15.42
CA SER A 90 -23.62 0.99 -16.66
C SER A 90 -22.13 1.36 -16.70
N LEU A 91 -21.53 1.31 -17.88
CA LEU A 91 -20.16 1.78 -18.09
C LEU A 91 -19.96 3.24 -17.65
N ALA A 92 -21.01 4.06 -17.68
CA ALA A 92 -20.96 5.46 -17.26
C ALA A 92 -20.79 5.62 -15.75
N GLU A 93 -21.36 4.73 -14.94
CA GLU A 93 -21.20 4.73 -13.48
C GLU A 93 -19.77 4.35 -13.11
N ILE A 94 -19.22 3.30 -13.73
CA ILE A 94 -17.83 2.86 -13.51
C ILE A 94 -16.83 3.97 -13.91
N ILE A 95 -17.10 4.71 -14.99
CA ILE A 95 -16.25 5.83 -15.42
C ILE A 95 -16.38 7.03 -14.49
N ALA A 96 -17.52 7.23 -13.81
CA ALA A 96 -17.69 8.35 -12.90
C ALA A 96 -16.70 8.31 -11.71
N GLU A 97 -16.23 7.12 -11.35
CA GLU A 97 -15.22 6.90 -10.30
C GLU A 97 -13.78 7.11 -10.79
N SER A 98 -13.54 7.47 -12.06
CA SER A 98 -12.19 7.51 -12.65
C SER A 98 -11.23 8.44 -11.90
N ASP A 99 -11.73 9.60 -11.43
CA ASP A 99 -10.90 10.58 -10.74
C ASP A 99 -10.42 10.06 -9.38
N ASP A 100 -11.27 9.31 -8.67
CA ASP A 100 -10.90 8.64 -7.41
C ASP A 100 -9.87 7.54 -7.67
N CYS A 101 -10.12 6.68 -8.66
CA CYS A 101 -9.21 5.61 -9.05
C CYS A 101 -7.82 6.13 -9.41
N ILE A 102 -7.75 7.22 -10.18
CA ILE A 102 -6.48 7.87 -10.55
C ILE A 102 -5.80 8.47 -9.32
N SER A 103 -6.54 9.23 -8.51
CA SER A 103 -6.00 9.88 -7.29
C SER A 103 -5.39 8.86 -6.32
N ARG A 104 -6.04 7.70 -6.17
CA ARG A 104 -5.55 6.61 -5.32
C ARG A 104 -4.29 5.95 -5.88
N MET A 105 -4.18 5.83 -7.20
CA MET A 105 -2.96 5.34 -7.84
C MET A 105 -1.82 6.35 -7.77
N GLU A 106 -2.10 7.65 -7.84
CA GLU A 106 -1.10 8.70 -7.62
C GLU A 106 -0.56 8.64 -6.18
N ALA A 107 -1.43 8.54 -5.18
CA ALA A 107 -1.03 8.36 -3.79
C ALA A 107 -0.23 7.07 -3.58
N PHE A 108 -0.62 5.97 -4.22
CA PHE A 108 0.16 4.73 -4.19
C PHE A 108 1.53 4.88 -4.85
N SER A 109 1.62 5.58 -5.98
CA SER A 109 2.88 5.87 -6.68
C SER A 109 3.84 6.69 -5.80
N VAL A 110 3.34 7.70 -5.09
CA VAL A 110 4.14 8.47 -4.12
C VAL A 110 4.74 7.55 -3.06
N ARG A 111 3.92 6.69 -2.45
CA ARG A 111 4.40 5.73 -1.43
C ARG A 111 5.44 4.74 -1.99
N LEU A 112 5.27 4.27 -3.23
CA LEU A 112 6.25 3.40 -3.87
C LEU A 112 7.58 4.12 -4.14
N ASN A 113 7.55 5.40 -4.50
CA ASN A 113 8.77 6.19 -4.68
C ASN A 113 9.50 6.40 -3.36
N GLU A 114 8.78 6.76 -2.30
CA GLU A 114 9.33 6.91 -0.94
C GLU A 114 9.96 5.60 -0.45
N PHE A 115 9.27 4.48 -0.66
CA PHE A 115 9.82 3.15 -0.37
C PHE A 115 11.10 2.85 -1.15
N GLY A 116 11.11 3.15 -2.45
CA GLY A 116 12.28 2.96 -3.30
C GLY A 116 13.48 3.78 -2.86
N ASP A 117 13.27 5.02 -2.43
CA ASP A 117 14.35 5.90 -1.95
C ASP A 117 14.88 5.45 -0.58
N ALA A 118 14.01 5.02 0.33
CA ALA A 118 14.43 4.39 1.59
C ALA A 118 15.28 3.14 1.32
N PHE A 119 14.89 2.30 0.36
CA PHE A 119 15.62 1.08 0.01
C PHE A 119 16.99 1.37 -0.61
N LYS A 120 17.13 2.43 -1.41
CA LYS A 120 18.45 2.88 -1.92
C LYS A 120 19.35 3.37 -0.78
N GLY A 121 18.78 4.09 0.19
CA GLY A 121 19.51 4.51 1.39
C GLY A 121 20.10 3.32 2.15
N LEU A 122 19.29 2.29 2.40
CA LEU A 122 19.73 1.07 3.06
C LEU A 122 20.82 0.32 2.29
N GLN A 123 20.72 0.22 0.96
CA GLN A 123 21.76 -0.38 0.13
C GLN A 123 23.09 0.39 0.24
N SER A 124 23.03 1.72 0.21
CA SER A 124 24.24 2.54 0.36
C SER A 124 24.88 2.37 1.74
N GLU A 125 24.09 2.22 2.81
CA GLU A 125 24.62 1.94 4.14
C GLU A 125 25.31 0.57 4.20
N LEU A 126 24.72 -0.45 3.57
CA LEU A 126 25.29 -1.79 3.49
C LEU A 126 26.62 -1.82 2.73
N ASP A 127 26.67 -1.21 1.54
CA ASP A 127 27.88 -1.14 0.71
C ASP A 127 29.04 -0.40 1.42
N ASN A 128 28.71 0.64 2.20
CA ASN A 128 29.69 1.38 2.99
C ASN A 128 30.18 0.59 4.22
N ALA A 129 29.32 -0.23 4.83
CA ALA A 129 29.71 -1.08 5.95
C ALA A 129 30.71 -2.16 5.51
N ASP A 130 30.46 -2.81 4.36
CA ASP A 130 31.33 -3.85 3.82
C ASP A 130 32.70 -3.33 3.37
N SER A 131 32.78 -2.10 2.84
CA SER A 131 34.05 -1.47 2.44
C SER A 131 34.89 -0.91 3.61
N SER A 132 34.32 -0.82 4.81
CA SER A 132 35.03 -0.38 6.03
C SER A 132 35.58 -1.53 6.88
N GLY A 133 35.32 -2.78 6.48
CA GLY A 133 35.77 -4.01 7.14
C GLY A 133 37.07 -4.61 6.60
N GLU A 134 37.69 -4.00 5.58
CA GLU A 134 39.06 -4.31 5.08
C GLU A 134 40.11 -3.39 5.71
#